data_AF-A0A4Q5H9T1-F1
#
_entry.id   AF-A0A4Q5H9T1-F1
#
_cell.length_a   1.000
_cell.length_b   1.000
_cell.length_c   1.000
_cell.angle_alpha   90.00
_cell.angle_beta   90.00
_cell.angle_gamma   90.00
#
_symmetry.space_group_name_H-M   'P 1'
#
loop_
_entity.id
_entity.type
_entity.pdbx_description
1 polymer ?
#
loop_
_entity_poly.entity_id
_entity_poly.type
_entity_poly.pdbx_seq_one_letter_code
_entity_poly.pdbx_strand_id
1 'polypeptide(L)'
;MPIKKKKISELTLADNLKGLYTIGVKLINGVQTSVKVSLEYIQTAYENAVSAAQKALEAATKANNAAGSANSAASSANSAATKANTAAGNADKATVSANTATTNANNAAAKANTAATNANNAREDLEEIKEAAVTATNSANSAASSANNAATKANKAAGNADTQADRAKEHADNPPKMGENGNWWKWDESKKMYVDTGILAKGGVLYPSFEILDDDMCLYMSYQDDIAADQFELDADGCLNFKFK
;
A
#
# COMPACT_ATOMS: atom_id res chain seq x y z
N MET A 1 51.60 -5.36 138.61
CA MET A 1 50.25 -4.83 138.30
C MET A 1 49.27 -6.00 138.23
N PRO A 2 48.06 -5.92 138.82
CA PRO A 2 47.07 -7.00 138.74
C PRO A 2 46.51 -7.12 137.32
N ILE A 3 46.48 -8.34 136.79
CA ILE A 3 45.94 -8.65 135.46
C ILE A 3 44.41 -8.63 135.56
N LYS A 4 43.76 -7.62 134.98
CA LYS A 4 42.29 -7.57 134.87
C LYS A 4 41.82 -8.69 133.93
N LYS A 5 41.03 -9.63 134.43
CA LYS A 5 40.34 -10.65 133.62
C LYS A 5 39.14 -9.98 132.94
N LYS A 6 39.05 -10.06 131.61
CA LYS A 6 37.87 -9.65 130.83
C LYS A 6 37.00 -10.86 130.51
N LYS A 7 35.68 -10.68 130.49
CA LYS A 7 34.75 -11.71 130.01
C LYS A 7 34.81 -11.81 128.49
N ILE A 8 34.47 -12.98 127.94
CA ILE A 8 34.46 -13.19 126.48
C ILE A 8 33.49 -12.23 125.77
N SER A 9 32.38 -11.88 126.43
CA SER A 9 31.40 -10.89 125.98
C SER A 9 31.92 -9.45 125.95
N GLU A 10 33.08 -9.19 126.55
CA GLU A 10 33.73 -7.87 126.61
C GLU A 10 34.92 -7.78 125.63
N LEU A 11 35.14 -8.83 124.82
CA LEU A 11 36.14 -8.85 123.76
C LEU A 11 35.57 -8.22 122.49
N THR A 12 36.39 -7.47 121.78
CA THR A 12 36.05 -6.93 120.47
C THR A 12 35.94 -8.08 119.47
N LEU A 13 34.86 -8.10 118.69
CA LEU A 13 34.74 -8.99 117.53
C LEU A 13 35.84 -8.66 116.51
N ALA A 14 36.41 -9.68 115.89
CA ALA A 14 37.41 -9.49 114.86
C ALA A 14 36.73 -9.19 113.51
N ASP A 15 37.25 -8.19 112.79
CA ASP A 15 36.70 -7.76 111.50
C ASP A 15 37.24 -8.58 110.30
N ASN A 16 38.35 -9.31 110.47
CA ASN A 16 38.94 -10.19 109.46
C ASN A 16 39.84 -11.26 110.09
N LEU A 17 40.38 -12.16 109.27
CA LEU A 17 41.22 -13.28 109.72
C LEU A 17 42.72 -12.95 109.76
N LYS A 18 43.14 -11.73 109.38
CA LYS A 18 44.56 -11.33 109.42
C LYS A 18 45.06 -11.21 110.84
N GLY A 19 46.21 -11.83 111.11
CA GLY A 19 46.79 -11.86 112.45
C GLY A 19 46.07 -12.75 113.47
N LEU A 20 44.95 -13.40 113.09
CA LEU A 20 44.31 -14.43 113.89
C LEU A 20 44.98 -15.78 113.67
N TYR A 21 45.16 -16.50 114.76
CA TYR A 21 45.76 -17.83 114.73
C TYR A 21 44.94 -18.78 115.58
N THR A 22 44.81 -20.00 115.09
CA THR A 22 44.28 -21.11 115.86
C THR A 22 45.42 -22.08 116.21
N ILE A 23 45.27 -22.82 117.30
CA ILE A 23 46.22 -23.86 117.69
C ILE A 23 45.72 -25.17 117.09
N GLY A 24 46.51 -25.71 116.16
CA GLY A 24 46.32 -27.05 115.62
C GLY A 24 47.37 -28.01 116.16
N VAL A 25 47.30 -29.26 115.74
CA VAL A 25 48.30 -30.30 116.04
C VAL A 25 48.81 -30.89 114.73
N LYS A 26 50.12 -31.06 114.59
CA LYS A 26 50.76 -31.67 113.43
C LYS A 26 51.74 -32.74 113.89
N LEU A 27 51.76 -33.87 113.21
CA LEU A 27 52.75 -34.91 113.41
C LEU A 27 54.09 -34.45 112.81
N ILE A 28 55.11 -34.33 113.66
CA ILE A 28 56.48 -34.03 113.26
C ILE A 28 57.33 -35.17 113.80
N ASN A 29 57.94 -35.95 112.91
CA ASN A 29 58.73 -37.14 113.27
C ASN A 29 57.98 -38.17 114.16
N GLY A 30 56.69 -38.39 113.90
CA GLY A 30 55.87 -39.37 114.63
C GLY A 30 55.30 -38.87 115.98
N VAL A 31 55.61 -37.64 116.39
CA VAL A 31 55.10 -37.04 117.65
C VAL A 31 54.09 -35.94 117.34
N GLN A 32 52.94 -35.98 118.03
CA GLN A 32 51.88 -34.98 117.90
C GLN A 32 52.32 -33.67 118.57
N THR A 33 52.57 -32.65 117.76
CA THR A 33 53.12 -31.36 118.22
C THR A 33 52.09 -30.25 117.99
N SER A 34 51.84 -29.41 118.99
CA SER A 34 50.99 -28.22 118.83
C SER A 34 51.65 -27.21 117.91
N VAL A 35 50.93 -26.76 116.89
CA VAL A 35 51.41 -25.80 115.91
C VAL A 35 50.46 -24.62 115.82
N LYS A 36 51.02 -23.44 115.58
CA LYS A 36 50.25 -22.23 115.31
C LYS A 36 49.83 -22.23 113.84
N VAL A 37 48.53 -22.12 113.57
CA VAL A 37 47.97 -22.11 112.21
C VAL A 37 47.40 -20.72 111.95
N SER A 38 47.89 -20.05 110.90
CA SER A 38 47.34 -18.76 110.47
C SER A 38 45.99 -18.96 109.79
N LEU A 39 44.97 -18.23 110.23
CA LEU A 39 43.66 -18.22 109.56
C LEU A 39 43.69 -17.39 108.26
N GLU A 40 44.76 -16.61 108.05
CA GLU A 40 44.97 -15.80 106.85
C GLU A 40 45.10 -16.67 105.59
N TYR A 41 45.64 -17.89 105.70
CA TYR A 41 45.71 -18.83 104.57
C TYR A 41 44.32 -19.26 104.08
N ILE A 42 43.38 -19.47 105.02
CA ILE A 42 41.98 -19.81 104.69
C ILE A 42 41.28 -18.63 104.05
N GLN A 43 41.51 -17.41 104.58
CA GLN A 43 40.99 -16.18 103.98
C GLN A 43 41.44 -16.04 102.52
N THR A 44 42.74 -16.19 102.23
CA THR A 44 43.28 -16.11 100.86
C THR A 44 42.68 -17.17 99.94
N ALA A 45 42.53 -18.42 100.40
CA ALA A 45 41.93 -19.48 99.59
C ALA A 45 40.46 -19.18 99.23
N TYR A 46 39.69 -18.67 100.21
CA TYR A 46 38.32 -18.25 100.00
C TYR A 46 38.23 -17.06 99.03
N GLU A 47 39.04 -16.01 99.23
CA GLU A 47 39.12 -14.85 98.33
C GLU A 47 39.46 -15.27 96.88
N ASN A 48 40.39 -16.21 96.70
CA ASN A 48 40.74 -16.76 95.38
C ASN A 48 39.57 -17.50 94.74
N ALA A 49 38.84 -18.33 95.51
CA ALA A 49 37.67 -19.05 95.01
C ALA A 49 36.54 -18.09 94.59
N VAL A 50 36.28 -17.05 95.40
CA VAL A 50 35.32 -15.99 95.06
C VAL A 50 35.74 -15.25 93.79
N SER A 51 37.02 -14.88 93.67
CA SER A 51 37.55 -14.22 92.47
C SER A 51 37.42 -15.10 91.21
N ALA A 52 37.69 -16.41 91.33
CA ALA A 52 37.51 -17.35 90.23
C ALA A 52 36.04 -17.49 89.82
N ALA A 53 35.11 -17.57 90.78
CA ALA A 53 33.68 -17.61 90.52
C ALA A 53 33.17 -16.34 89.82
N GLN A 54 33.65 -15.16 90.25
CA GLN A 54 33.33 -13.88 89.59
C GLN A 54 33.82 -13.86 88.13
N LYS A 55 35.07 -14.27 87.88
CA LYS A 55 35.62 -14.38 86.52
C LYS A 55 34.81 -15.35 85.65
N ALA A 56 34.37 -16.48 86.22
CA ALA A 56 33.54 -17.45 85.51
C ALA A 56 32.16 -16.86 85.16
N LEU A 57 31.53 -16.13 86.08
CA LEU A 57 30.26 -15.44 85.84
C LEU A 57 30.38 -14.38 84.74
N GLU A 58 31.46 -13.59 84.76
CA GLU A 58 31.75 -12.61 83.71
C GLU A 58 31.94 -13.29 82.34
N ALA A 59 32.67 -14.40 82.29
CA ALA A 59 32.88 -15.17 81.06
C ALA A 59 31.56 -15.75 80.53
N ALA A 60 30.72 -16.32 81.39
CA ALA A 60 29.39 -16.82 81.03
C ALA A 60 28.49 -15.70 80.51
N THR A 61 28.53 -14.52 81.14
CA THR A 61 27.77 -13.34 80.69
C THR A 61 28.23 -12.88 79.30
N LYS A 62 29.54 -12.82 79.06
CA LYS A 62 30.11 -12.50 77.74
C LYS A 62 29.70 -13.51 76.67
N ALA A 63 29.72 -14.81 77.00
CA ALA A 63 29.29 -15.87 76.09
C ALA A 63 27.80 -15.77 75.73
N ASN A 64 26.94 -15.51 76.71
CA ASN A 64 25.50 -15.30 76.49
C ASN A 64 25.24 -14.08 75.59
N ASN A 65 25.95 -12.98 75.82
CA ASN A 65 25.84 -11.78 74.97
C ASN A 65 26.29 -12.09 73.53
N ALA A 66 27.39 -12.80 73.35
CA ALA A 66 27.87 -13.20 72.02
C ALA A 66 26.87 -14.12 71.29
N ALA A 67 26.25 -15.07 72.00
CA ALA A 67 25.19 -15.92 71.44
C ALA A 67 23.95 -15.10 71.02
N GLY A 68 23.56 -14.11 71.83
CA GLY A 68 22.47 -13.18 71.48
C GLY A 68 22.78 -12.35 70.22
N SER A 69 24.01 -11.85 70.10
CA SER A 69 24.46 -11.15 68.89
C SER A 69 24.47 -12.07 67.66
N ALA A 70 24.93 -13.32 67.80
CA ALA A 70 24.94 -14.30 66.72
C ALA A 70 23.51 -14.64 66.24
N ASN A 71 22.56 -14.81 67.17
CA ASN A 71 21.16 -15.05 66.85
C ASN A 71 20.52 -13.86 66.11
N SER A 72 20.87 -12.64 66.51
CA SER A 72 20.41 -11.41 65.85
C SER A 72 20.97 -11.28 64.43
N ALA A 73 22.25 -11.63 64.24
CA ALA A 73 22.88 -11.67 62.93
C ALA A 73 22.26 -12.73 62.01
N ALA A 74 21.99 -13.94 62.53
CA ALA A 74 21.34 -15.01 61.77
C ALA A 74 19.91 -14.61 61.33
N SER A 75 19.15 -13.97 62.21
CA SER A 75 17.80 -13.47 61.91
C SER A 75 17.83 -12.39 60.82
N SER A 76 18.81 -11.47 60.90
CA SER A 76 19.05 -10.45 59.88
C SER A 76 19.41 -11.08 58.53
N ALA A 77 20.28 -12.10 58.52
CA ALA A 77 20.67 -12.82 57.31
C ALA A 77 19.48 -13.54 56.66
N ASN A 78 18.63 -14.22 57.43
CA ASN A 78 17.42 -14.87 56.92
C ASN A 78 16.43 -13.85 56.31
N SER A 79 16.29 -12.68 56.94
CA SER A 79 15.47 -11.59 56.42
C SER A 79 16.01 -11.07 55.09
N ALA A 80 17.34 -10.92 54.97
CA ALA A 80 17.99 -10.51 53.73
C ALA A 80 17.81 -11.57 52.62
N ALA A 81 17.97 -12.86 52.94
CA ALA A 81 17.77 -13.95 51.99
C ALA A 81 16.33 -13.99 51.45
N THR A 82 15.33 -13.77 52.31
CA THR A 82 13.92 -13.71 51.91
C THR A 82 13.65 -12.54 50.95
N LYS A 83 14.23 -11.36 51.24
CA LYS A 83 14.15 -10.19 50.35
C LYS A 83 14.82 -10.48 48.99
N ALA A 84 15.99 -11.11 48.98
CA ALA A 84 16.69 -11.49 47.76
C ALA A 84 15.88 -12.46 46.90
N ASN A 85 15.27 -13.48 47.50
CA ASN A 85 14.40 -14.43 46.80
C ASN A 85 13.15 -13.76 46.21
N THR A 86 12.57 -12.80 46.96
CA THR A 86 11.44 -12.00 46.46
C THR A 86 11.85 -11.15 45.26
N ALA A 87 13.02 -10.51 45.31
CA ALA A 87 13.56 -9.72 44.21
C ALA A 87 13.84 -10.59 42.97
N ALA A 88 14.40 -11.79 43.14
CA ALA A 88 14.62 -12.74 42.06
C ALA A 88 13.29 -13.14 41.38
N GLY A 89 12.27 -13.50 42.16
CA GLY A 89 10.95 -13.83 41.60
C GLY A 89 10.28 -12.66 40.88
N ASN A 90 10.52 -11.42 41.31
CA ASN A 90 10.05 -10.23 40.58
C ASN A 90 10.81 -10.03 39.26
N ALA A 91 12.13 -10.29 39.23
CA ALA A 91 12.93 -10.23 38.02
C ALA A 91 12.48 -11.28 36.98
N ASP A 92 12.13 -12.49 37.43
CA ASP A 92 11.60 -13.54 36.54
C ASP A 92 10.27 -13.11 35.90
N LYS A 93 9.34 -12.56 36.70
CA LYS A 93 8.07 -12.02 36.20
C LYS A 93 8.27 -10.89 35.19
N ALA A 94 9.23 -9.99 35.45
CA ALA A 94 9.57 -8.92 34.53
C ALA A 94 10.11 -9.48 33.20
N THR A 95 10.96 -10.51 33.25
CA THR A 95 11.50 -11.20 32.07
C THR A 95 10.40 -11.83 31.23
N VAL A 96 9.47 -12.55 31.85
CA VAL A 96 8.32 -13.16 31.15
C VAL A 96 7.44 -12.08 30.49
N SER A 97 7.20 -10.97 31.19
CA SER A 97 6.42 -9.85 30.67
C SER A 97 7.10 -9.20 29.46
N ALA A 98 8.43 -9.01 29.53
CA ALA A 98 9.23 -8.49 28.42
C ALA A 98 9.17 -9.43 27.19
N ASN A 99 9.33 -10.74 27.39
CA ASN A 99 9.24 -11.73 26.30
C ASN A 99 7.86 -11.72 25.63
N THR A 100 6.79 -11.56 26.43
CA THR A 100 5.42 -11.44 25.91
C THR A 100 5.27 -10.17 25.08
N ALA A 101 5.79 -9.03 25.56
CA ALA A 101 5.76 -7.77 24.82
C ALA A 101 6.53 -7.87 23.49
N THR A 102 7.71 -8.49 23.49
CA THR A 102 8.49 -8.74 22.27
C THR A 102 7.72 -9.59 21.26
N THR A 103 7.06 -10.66 21.72
CA THR A 103 6.24 -11.52 20.85
C THR A 103 5.09 -10.74 20.21
N ASN A 104 4.40 -9.92 21.01
CA ASN A 104 3.32 -9.07 20.52
C ASN A 104 3.80 -8.04 19.49
N ALA A 105 4.97 -7.43 19.74
CA ALA A 105 5.58 -6.49 18.80
C ALA A 105 5.94 -7.16 17.46
N ASN A 106 6.51 -8.37 17.50
CA ASN A 106 6.83 -9.15 16.30
C ASN A 106 5.57 -9.51 15.49
N ASN A 107 4.49 -9.91 16.18
CA ASN A 107 3.21 -10.20 15.53
C ASN A 107 2.60 -8.95 14.87
N ALA A 108 2.71 -7.79 15.52
CA ALA A 108 2.25 -6.52 14.96
C ALA A 108 3.07 -6.12 13.72
N ALA A 109 4.40 -6.26 13.77
CA ALA A 109 5.28 -6.00 12.64
C ALA A 109 4.96 -6.91 11.44
N ALA A 110 4.71 -8.20 11.67
CA ALA A 110 4.32 -9.14 10.61
C ALA A 110 3.00 -8.72 9.94
N LYS A 111 1.98 -8.33 10.72
CA LYS A 111 0.71 -7.82 10.18
C LYS A 111 0.90 -6.55 9.36
N ALA A 112 1.75 -5.62 9.82
CA ALA A 112 2.07 -4.40 9.10
C ALA A 112 2.75 -4.70 7.75
N ASN A 113 3.68 -5.67 7.72
CA ASN A 113 4.34 -6.09 6.49
C ASN A 113 3.35 -6.71 5.49
N THR A 114 2.44 -7.58 5.95
CA THR A 114 1.38 -8.13 5.08
C THR A 114 0.49 -7.02 4.52
N ALA A 115 0.09 -6.05 5.34
CA ALA A 115 -0.71 -4.92 4.88
C ALA A 115 0.03 -4.08 3.83
N ALA A 116 1.34 -3.85 4.00
CA ALA A 116 2.17 -3.14 3.04
C ALA A 116 2.28 -3.90 1.70
N THR A 117 2.48 -5.22 1.73
CA THR A 117 2.47 -6.06 0.52
C THR A 117 1.12 -5.98 -0.21
N ASN A 118 0.01 -6.10 0.52
CA ASN A 118 -1.32 -6.00 -0.10
C ASN A 118 -1.56 -4.62 -0.74
N ALA A 119 -1.11 -3.55 -0.10
CA ALA A 119 -1.20 -2.19 -0.66
C ALA A 119 -0.36 -2.05 -1.95
N ASN A 120 0.82 -2.66 -1.99
CA ASN A 120 1.66 -2.67 -3.20
C ASN A 120 1.00 -3.42 -4.35
N ASN A 121 0.40 -4.59 -4.09
CA ASN A 121 -0.32 -5.36 -5.10
C ASN A 121 -1.52 -4.54 -5.64
N ALA A 122 -2.31 -3.94 -4.75
CA ALA A 122 -3.44 -3.10 -5.16
C ALA A 122 -3.01 -1.89 -6.01
N ARG A 123 -1.84 -1.32 -5.73
CA ARG A 123 -1.25 -0.25 -6.55
C ARG A 123 -0.88 -0.75 -7.95
N GLU A 124 -0.32 -1.95 -8.07
CA GLU A 124 0.02 -2.56 -9.36
C GLU A 124 -1.23 -2.84 -10.20
N ASP A 125 -2.28 -3.40 -9.58
CA ASP A 125 -3.58 -3.62 -10.23
C ASP A 125 -4.19 -2.30 -10.75
N LEU A 126 -4.05 -1.21 -9.97
CA LEU A 126 -4.52 0.13 -10.35
C LEU A 126 -3.78 0.70 -11.57
N GLU A 127 -2.47 0.46 -11.68
CA GLU A 127 -1.70 0.88 -12.86
C GLU A 127 -2.11 0.09 -14.10
N GLU A 128 -2.39 -1.21 -13.98
CA GLU A 128 -2.92 -2.01 -15.10
C GLU A 128 -4.29 -1.49 -15.58
N ILE A 129 -5.20 -1.20 -14.64
CA ILE A 129 -6.51 -0.62 -14.96
C ILE A 129 -6.35 0.74 -15.65
N LYS A 130 -5.39 1.56 -15.21
CA LYS A 130 -5.13 2.87 -15.81
C LYS A 130 -4.65 2.74 -17.25
N GLU A 131 -3.73 1.82 -17.55
CA GLU A 131 -3.26 1.57 -18.92
C GLU A 131 -4.40 1.04 -19.82
N ALA A 132 -5.24 0.15 -19.29
CA ALA A 132 -6.44 -0.32 -20.00
C ALA A 132 -7.41 0.82 -20.30
N ALA A 133 -7.64 1.74 -19.35
CA ALA A 133 -8.51 2.90 -19.52
C ALA A 133 -7.96 3.88 -20.57
N VAL A 134 -6.64 4.12 -20.60
CA VAL A 134 -5.98 4.93 -21.63
C VAL A 134 -6.19 4.30 -23.01
N THR A 135 -5.98 2.99 -23.12
CA THR A 135 -6.17 2.24 -24.38
C THR A 135 -7.62 2.32 -24.87
N ALA A 136 -8.58 2.14 -23.98
CA ALA A 136 -10.01 2.24 -24.30
C ALA A 136 -10.37 3.66 -24.78
N THR A 137 -9.85 4.69 -24.10
CA THR A 137 -10.07 6.10 -24.48
C THR A 137 -9.52 6.40 -25.87
N ASN A 138 -8.30 5.94 -26.18
CA ASN A 138 -7.70 6.13 -27.50
C ASN A 138 -8.49 5.42 -28.62
N SER A 139 -9.01 4.23 -28.31
CA SER A 139 -9.85 3.46 -29.24
C SER A 139 -11.17 4.18 -29.52
N ALA A 140 -11.82 4.70 -28.47
CA ALA A 140 -13.05 5.48 -28.60
C ALA A 140 -12.84 6.76 -29.43
N ASN A 141 -11.76 7.48 -29.19
CA ASN A 141 -11.40 8.68 -29.97
C ASN A 141 -11.18 8.35 -31.45
N SER A 142 -10.48 7.24 -31.75
CA SER A 142 -10.25 6.79 -33.12
C SER A 142 -11.55 6.41 -33.84
N ALA A 143 -12.47 5.74 -33.12
CA ALA A 143 -13.80 5.42 -33.63
C ALA A 143 -14.62 6.67 -33.91
N ALA A 144 -14.61 7.66 -33.01
CA ALA A 144 -15.30 8.94 -33.19
C ALA A 144 -14.75 9.72 -34.41
N SER A 145 -13.43 9.79 -34.58
CA SER A 145 -12.82 10.41 -35.77
C SER A 145 -13.23 9.72 -37.06
N SER A 146 -13.30 8.38 -37.06
CA SER A 146 -13.74 7.59 -38.21
C SER A 146 -15.21 7.85 -38.55
N ALA A 147 -16.08 7.90 -37.53
CA ALA A 147 -17.50 8.23 -37.69
C ALA A 147 -17.69 9.64 -38.25
N ASN A 148 -16.94 10.63 -37.75
CA ASN A 148 -16.98 12.02 -38.27
C ASN A 148 -16.54 12.11 -39.74
N ASN A 149 -15.52 11.33 -40.13
CA ASN A 149 -15.08 11.25 -41.52
C ASN A 149 -16.17 10.64 -42.42
N ALA A 150 -16.80 9.55 -41.96
CA ALA A 150 -17.90 8.90 -42.67
C ALA A 150 -19.10 9.85 -42.82
N ALA A 151 -19.48 10.56 -41.77
CA ALA A 151 -20.56 11.56 -41.80
C ALA A 151 -20.25 12.69 -42.80
N THR A 152 -19.01 13.18 -42.84
CA THR A 152 -18.58 14.22 -43.79
C THR A 152 -18.70 13.73 -45.24
N LYS A 153 -18.26 12.49 -45.51
CA LYS A 153 -18.39 11.86 -46.83
C LYS A 153 -19.86 11.66 -47.22
N ALA A 154 -20.70 11.22 -46.29
CA ALA A 154 -22.13 11.04 -46.51
C ALA A 154 -22.81 12.37 -46.84
N ASN A 155 -22.53 13.44 -46.07
CA ASN A 155 -23.07 14.77 -46.33
C ASN A 155 -22.65 15.30 -47.71
N LYS A 156 -21.39 15.06 -48.12
CA LYS A 156 -20.93 15.42 -49.46
C LYS A 156 -21.66 14.64 -50.55
N ALA A 157 -21.86 13.34 -50.36
CA ALA A 157 -22.60 12.51 -51.31
C ALA A 157 -24.06 12.95 -51.43
N ALA A 158 -24.71 13.29 -50.31
CA ALA A 158 -26.07 13.81 -50.29
C ALA A 158 -26.18 15.13 -51.08
N GLY A 159 -25.31 16.10 -50.82
CA GLY A 159 -25.33 17.37 -51.57
C GLY A 159 -25.07 17.21 -53.07
N ASN A 160 -24.22 16.24 -53.45
CA ASN A 160 -24.04 15.89 -54.87
C ASN A 160 -25.31 15.29 -55.47
N ALA A 161 -26.02 14.42 -54.74
CA ALA A 161 -27.28 13.83 -55.18
C ALA A 161 -28.37 14.89 -55.35
N ASP A 162 -28.51 15.82 -54.40
CA ASP A 162 -29.43 16.96 -54.50
C ASP A 162 -29.14 17.78 -55.76
N THR A 163 -27.86 18.08 -56.03
CA THR A 163 -27.44 18.78 -57.24
C THR A 163 -27.86 18.05 -58.51
N GLN A 164 -27.69 16.73 -58.58
CA GLN A 164 -28.11 15.97 -59.77
C GLN A 164 -29.63 15.85 -59.88
N ALA A 165 -30.36 15.78 -58.76
CA ALA A 165 -31.81 15.77 -58.76
C ALA A 165 -32.38 17.09 -59.30
N ASP A 166 -31.82 18.23 -58.88
CA ASP A 166 -32.20 19.55 -59.39
C ASP A 166 -31.94 19.67 -60.89
N ARG A 167 -30.77 19.21 -61.38
CA ARG A 167 -30.45 19.20 -62.81
C ARG A 167 -31.39 18.30 -63.62
N ALA A 168 -31.70 17.11 -63.11
CA ALA A 168 -32.63 16.19 -63.77
C ALA A 168 -34.04 16.79 -63.86
N LYS A 169 -34.50 17.45 -62.79
CA LYS A 169 -35.77 18.17 -62.79
C LYS A 169 -35.77 19.32 -63.79
N GLU A 170 -34.72 20.14 -63.82
CA GLU A 170 -34.60 21.24 -64.77
C GLU A 170 -34.69 20.76 -66.22
N HIS A 171 -34.04 19.63 -66.55
CA HIS A 171 -34.16 19.04 -67.88
C HIS A 171 -35.52 18.41 -68.17
N ALA A 172 -36.18 17.83 -67.17
CA ALA A 172 -37.53 17.28 -67.32
C ALA A 172 -38.56 18.39 -67.56
N ASP A 173 -38.42 19.53 -66.87
CA ASP A 173 -39.27 20.71 -67.05
C ASP A 173 -38.98 21.44 -68.39
N ASN A 174 -37.80 21.22 -68.98
CA ASN A 174 -37.35 21.84 -70.23
C ASN A 174 -36.96 20.80 -71.30
N PRO A 175 -37.92 20.00 -71.82
CA PRO A 175 -37.63 18.98 -72.82
C PRO A 175 -37.21 19.61 -74.17
N PRO A 176 -36.33 18.95 -74.96
CA PRO A 176 -36.00 19.41 -76.30
C PRO A 176 -37.25 19.63 -77.16
N LYS A 177 -37.21 20.67 -77.99
CA LYS A 177 -38.34 21.05 -78.85
C LYS A 177 -37.88 21.42 -80.25
N MET A 178 -38.78 21.33 -81.22
CA MET A 178 -38.55 21.88 -82.55
C MET A 178 -38.75 23.39 -82.52
N GLY A 179 -37.79 24.14 -83.02
CA GLY A 179 -37.89 25.59 -83.20
C GLY A 179 -38.61 25.96 -84.50
N GLU A 180 -38.94 27.25 -84.65
CA GLU A 180 -39.65 27.76 -85.84
C GLU A 180 -38.85 27.57 -87.14
N ASN A 181 -37.52 27.55 -87.05
CA ASN A 181 -36.61 27.27 -88.17
C ASN A 181 -36.51 25.78 -88.54
N GLY A 182 -37.27 24.90 -87.89
CA GLY A 182 -37.27 23.46 -88.16
C GLY A 182 -36.10 22.68 -87.51
N ASN A 183 -35.21 23.34 -86.76
CA ASN A 183 -34.13 22.69 -86.02
C ASN A 183 -34.59 22.20 -84.64
N TRP A 184 -33.86 21.23 -84.08
CA TRP A 184 -33.93 20.86 -82.66
C TRP A 184 -33.30 21.97 -81.82
N TRP A 185 -34.01 22.39 -80.78
CA TRP A 185 -33.54 23.31 -79.77
C TRP A 185 -33.42 22.59 -78.44
N LYS A 186 -32.28 22.76 -77.76
CA LYS A 186 -31.96 22.12 -76.48
C LYS A 186 -31.85 23.17 -75.38
N TRP A 187 -32.31 22.84 -74.18
CA TRP A 187 -32.12 23.68 -73.00
C TRP A 187 -30.63 23.78 -72.62
N ASP A 188 -30.12 25.01 -72.50
CA ASP A 188 -28.79 25.32 -71.97
C ASP A 188 -28.91 25.65 -70.47
N GLU A 189 -28.41 24.74 -69.63
CA GLU A 189 -28.44 24.86 -68.16
C GLU A 189 -27.72 26.13 -67.65
N SER A 190 -26.71 26.63 -68.36
CA SER A 190 -25.91 27.78 -67.92
C SER A 190 -26.59 29.10 -68.30
N LYS A 191 -27.18 29.16 -69.49
CA LYS A 191 -27.85 30.37 -69.99
C LYS A 191 -29.32 30.45 -69.60
N LYS A 192 -29.89 29.38 -69.07
CA LYS A 192 -31.33 29.25 -68.73
C LYS A 192 -32.23 29.61 -69.92
N MET A 193 -31.86 29.14 -71.11
CA MET A 193 -32.63 29.35 -72.34
C MET A 193 -32.44 28.20 -73.33
N TYR A 194 -33.38 28.05 -74.27
CA TYR A 194 -33.20 27.13 -75.39
C TYR A 194 -32.19 27.69 -76.39
N VAL A 195 -31.25 26.85 -76.80
CA VAL A 195 -30.24 27.15 -77.81
C VAL A 195 -30.47 26.24 -79.02
N ASP A 196 -30.45 26.83 -80.22
CA ASP A 196 -30.51 26.09 -81.47
C ASP A 196 -29.31 25.16 -81.60
N THR A 197 -29.56 23.88 -81.88
CA THR A 197 -28.50 22.88 -82.06
C THR A 197 -27.91 22.89 -83.47
N GLY A 198 -28.59 23.52 -84.44
CA GLY A 198 -28.25 23.44 -85.86
C GLY A 198 -28.63 22.10 -86.51
N ILE A 199 -29.27 21.19 -85.77
CA ILE A 199 -29.68 19.86 -86.25
C ILE A 199 -31.16 19.95 -86.66
N LEU A 200 -31.51 19.56 -87.88
CA LEU A 200 -32.90 19.52 -88.35
C LEU A 200 -33.74 18.54 -87.53
N ALA A 201 -34.93 18.98 -87.08
CA ALA A 201 -35.85 18.18 -86.28
C ALA A 201 -36.76 17.28 -87.13
N LYS A 202 -37.06 17.73 -88.35
CA LYS A 202 -37.60 16.85 -89.38
C LYS A 202 -36.42 16.00 -89.84
N GLY A 203 -36.50 14.68 -89.71
CA GLY A 203 -35.57 13.80 -90.42
C GLY A 203 -35.51 14.24 -91.88
N GLY A 204 -34.36 14.14 -92.54
CA GLY A 204 -34.22 14.50 -93.96
C GLY A 204 -35.12 13.61 -94.82
N VAL A 205 -36.39 13.97 -94.96
CA VAL A 205 -37.35 13.27 -95.78
C VAL A 205 -37.31 13.95 -97.14
N LEU A 206 -36.58 13.33 -98.06
CA LEU A 206 -36.64 13.68 -99.47
C LEU A 206 -38.04 13.33 -99.97
N TYR A 207 -38.75 14.29 -100.54
CA TYR A 207 -39.97 14.06 -101.31
C TYR A 207 -39.66 14.21 -102.80
N PRO A 208 -39.11 13.16 -103.46
CA PRO A 208 -38.87 13.24 -104.88
C PRO A 208 -40.18 12.96 -105.63
N SER A 209 -40.49 13.79 -106.61
CA SER A 209 -41.49 13.48 -107.64
C SER A 209 -40.78 13.14 -108.93
N PHE A 210 -41.17 12.04 -109.56
CA PHE A 210 -40.61 11.59 -110.82
C PHE A 210 -41.63 11.77 -111.94
N GLU A 211 -41.21 12.39 -113.04
CA GLU A 211 -42.03 12.59 -114.23
C GLU A 211 -41.20 12.29 -115.47
N ILE A 212 -41.82 11.68 -116.49
CA ILE A 212 -41.22 11.52 -117.81
C ILE A 212 -41.87 12.57 -118.70
N LEU A 213 -41.07 13.46 -119.28
CA LEU A 213 -41.59 14.45 -120.21
C LEU A 213 -41.68 13.83 -121.61
N ASP A 214 -42.86 13.95 -122.25
CA ASP A 214 -43.12 13.36 -123.57
C ASP A 214 -42.22 13.93 -124.68
N ASP A 215 -41.65 15.12 -124.48
CA ASP A 215 -40.84 15.84 -125.47
C ASP A 215 -39.47 15.19 -125.71
N ASP A 216 -38.83 14.64 -124.67
CA ASP A 216 -37.50 14.06 -124.75
C ASP A 216 -37.39 12.65 -124.16
N MET A 217 -38.49 12.14 -123.61
CA MET A 217 -38.60 10.82 -122.98
C MET A 217 -37.59 10.61 -121.83
N CYS A 218 -37.08 11.69 -121.22
CA CYS A 218 -36.18 11.62 -120.07
C CYS A 218 -36.95 11.57 -118.74
N LEU A 219 -36.42 10.83 -117.77
CA LEU A 219 -36.94 10.82 -116.39
C LEU A 219 -36.39 12.01 -115.61
N TYR A 220 -37.27 12.90 -115.15
CA TYR A 220 -36.96 14.04 -114.31
C TYR A 220 -37.35 13.77 -112.86
N MET A 221 -36.42 14.04 -111.94
CA MET A 221 -36.70 14.07 -110.50
C MET A 221 -36.75 15.52 -110.03
N SER A 222 -37.88 15.91 -109.45
CA SER A 222 -38.04 17.19 -108.75
C SER A 222 -38.09 16.95 -107.24
N TYR A 223 -37.53 17.86 -106.46
CA TYR A 223 -37.50 17.79 -104.99
C TYR A 223 -37.61 19.20 -104.40
N GLN A 224 -38.17 19.31 -103.19
CA GLN A 224 -38.56 20.61 -102.59
C GLN A 224 -37.46 21.28 -101.78
N ASP A 225 -36.42 20.56 -101.39
CA ASP A 225 -35.39 21.04 -100.45
C ASP A 225 -34.10 21.47 -101.17
N ASP A 226 -33.26 22.26 -100.49
CA ASP A 226 -31.93 22.73 -100.92
C ASP A 226 -30.90 21.58 -101.01
N ILE A 227 -31.21 20.54 -101.78
CA ILE A 227 -30.34 19.42 -102.06
C ILE A 227 -29.56 19.72 -103.33
N ALA A 228 -28.24 19.73 -103.22
CA ALA A 228 -27.40 20.02 -104.36
C ALA A 228 -27.48 18.86 -105.38
N ALA A 229 -27.62 19.18 -106.66
CA ALA A 229 -27.75 18.18 -107.72
C ALA A 229 -26.57 17.19 -107.78
N ASP A 230 -25.39 17.57 -107.27
CA ASP A 230 -24.19 16.74 -107.17
C ASP A 230 -24.30 15.63 -106.10
N GLN A 231 -25.35 15.64 -105.27
CA GLN A 231 -25.64 14.60 -104.29
C GLN A 231 -26.40 13.42 -104.88
N PHE A 232 -26.78 13.47 -106.16
CA PHE A 232 -27.34 12.32 -106.86
C PHE A 232 -26.41 11.90 -108.00
N GLU A 233 -26.21 10.59 -108.15
CA GLU A 233 -25.53 10.03 -109.31
C GLU A 233 -26.32 8.87 -109.89
N LEU A 234 -26.23 8.70 -111.22
CA LEU A 234 -26.63 7.46 -111.87
C LEU A 234 -25.41 6.54 -111.87
N ASP A 235 -25.57 5.33 -111.35
CA ASP A 235 -24.54 4.31 -111.53
C ASP A 235 -24.53 3.74 -112.95
N ALA A 236 -23.58 2.84 -113.22
CA ALA A 236 -23.40 2.21 -114.53
C ALA A 236 -24.61 1.37 -114.97
N ASP A 237 -25.47 0.96 -114.03
CA ASP A 237 -26.69 0.19 -114.28
C ASP A 237 -27.93 1.10 -114.41
N GLY A 238 -27.74 2.42 -114.34
CA GLY A 238 -28.81 3.42 -114.49
C GLY A 238 -29.67 3.63 -113.25
N CYS A 239 -29.21 3.19 -112.07
CA CYS A 239 -29.90 3.42 -110.81
C CYS A 239 -29.50 4.77 -110.19
N LEU A 240 -30.49 5.52 -109.71
CA LEU A 240 -30.27 6.80 -109.04
C LEU A 240 -29.87 6.58 -107.58
N ASN A 241 -28.63 6.92 -107.25
CA ASN A 241 -28.05 6.79 -105.93
C ASN A 241 -27.91 8.15 -105.26
N PHE A 242 -28.29 8.23 -103.98
CA PHE A 242 -28.09 9.43 -103.16
C PHE A 242 -26.79 9.34 -102.37
N LYS A 243 -25.92 10.34 -102.53
CA LYS A 243 -24.67 10.50 -101.80
C LYS A 243 -24.90 11.29 -100.52
N PHE A 244 -24.94 10.58 -99.39
CA PHE A 244 -24.79 11.22 -98.09
C PHE A 244 -23.38 11.84 -98.01
N LYS A 245 -23.30 13.15 -97.73
CA LYS A 245 -22.05 13.79 -97.28
C LYS A 245 -21.86 13.56 -95.79
#